data_AF-A0A1J5GY08-F1
#
_entry.id   AF-A0A1J5GY08-F1
#
_cell.length_a   1.000
_cell.length_b   1.000
_cell.length_c   1.000
_cell.angle_alpha   90.00
_cell.angle_beta   90.00
_cell.angle_gamma   90.00
#
_symmetry.space_group_name_H-M   'P 1'
#
loop_
_entity.id
_entity.type
_entity.pdbx_description
1 polymer ?
#
loop_
_entity_poly.entity_id
_entity_poly.type
_entity_poly.pdbx_seq_one_letter_code
_entity_poly.pdbx_strand_id
1 'polypeptide(L)'
;MKNIHILTIVDTNQRYDTVGDYKVQKDESLLISVSKMSDSRFEFLIAIHELVESYLCDMRGITESSIDRFDFAYEDNRTEGDLLSQPGDDPQAPYYREHQFASKIERLMAKELNVDWSVYNEACAKLTQNS
;
A
#
# COMPACT_ATOMS: atom_id res chain seq x y z
N MET A 1 4.56 -23.62 -5.08
CA MET A 1 4.97 -22.50 -5.96
C MET A 1 4.05 -21.35 -5.63
N LYS A 2 4.55 -20.14 -5.35
CA LYS A 2 3.72 -18.96 -5.04
C LYS A 2 3.69 -18.07 -6.29
N ASN A 3 2.51 -17.81 -6.83
CA ASN A 3 2.31 -16.90 -7.96
C ASN A 3 2.04 -15.50 -7.43
N ILE A 4 2.77 -14.51 -7.95
CA ILE A 4 2.62 -13.12 -7.55
C ILE A 4 2.46 -12.28 -8.82
N HIS A 5 1.38 -11.53 -8.89
CA HIS A 5 1.00 -10.69 -10.00
C HIS A 5 1.06 -9.24 -9.52
N ILE A 6 1.86 -8.41 -10.17
CA ILE A 6 1.94 -6.98 -9.87
C ILE A 6 1.41 -6.24 -11.10
N LEU A 7 0.33 -5.48 -10.93
CA LEU A 7 -0.33 -4.76 -12.02
C LEU A 7 -0.39 -3.28 -11.69
N THR A 8 0.07 -2.44 -12.63
CA THR A 8 -0.24 -1.02 -12.61
C THR A 8 -1.62 -0.79 -13.23
N ILE A 9 -2.54 -0.15 -12.52
CA ILE A 9 -3.93 0.11 -12.93
C ILE A 9 -4.27 1.60 -12.83
N VAL A 10 -5.35 2.04 -13.48
CA VAL A 10 -5.88 3.40 -13.25
C VAL A 10 -6.35 3.49 -11.78
N ASP A 11 -6.04 4.59 -11.10
CA ASP A 11 -6.33 4.83 -9.69
C ASP A 11 -7.81 4.61 -9.33
N THR A 12 -8.73 5.08 -10.17
CA THR A 12 -10.18 4.88 -9.98
C THR A 12 -10.65 3.41 -10.07
N ASN A 13 -9.77 2.48 -10.45
CA ASN A 13 -10.07 1.05 -10.49
C ASN A 13 -9.58 0.31 -9.23
N GLN A 14 -8.97 1.01 -8.26
CA GLN A 14 -8.65 0.43 -6.96
C GLN A 14 -9.92 0.06 -6.21
N ARG A 15 -9.81 -0.85 -5.22
CA ARG A 15 -10.98 -1.31 -4.44
C ARG A 15 -11.55 -0.23 -3.51
N TYR A 16 -10.72 0.73 -3.14
CA TYR A 16 -11.01 1.89 -2.30
C TYR A 16 -9.97 2.99 -2.60
N ASP A 17 -10.07 4.14 -1.93
CA ASP A 17 -9.16 5.27 -2.15
C ASP A 17 -7.74 4.98 -1.66
N THR A 18 -6.91 4.41 -2.54
CA THR A 18 -5.53 4.03 -2.23
C THR A 18 -4.62 4.11 -3.46
N VAL A 19 -3.32 4.13 -3.23
CA VAL A 19 -2.28 4.05 -4.27
C VAL A 19 -1.75 2.62 -4.46
N GLY A 20 -1.97 1.75 -3.49
CA GLY A 20 -1.51 0.36 -3.46
C GLY A 20 -2.51 -0.52 -2.70
N ASP A 21 -2.73 -1.74 -3.20
CA ASP A 21 -3.52 -2.76 -2.50
C ASP A 21 -2.98 -4.15 -2.83
N TYR A 22 -3.24 -5.11 -1.95
CA TYR A 22 -2.96 -6.52 -2.22
C TYR A 22 -4.13 -7.42 -1.84
N LYS A 23 -4.30 -8.51 -2.60
CA LYS A 23 -5.34 -9.50 -2.35
C LYS A 23 -4.93 -10.90 -2.76
N VAL A 24 -5.19 -11.87 -1.89
CA VAL A 24 -5.11 -13.28 -2.25
C VAL A 24 -6.31 -13.65 -3.12
N GLN A 25 -6.04 -14.18 -4.31
CA GLN A 25 -7.04 -14.59 -5.29
C GLN A 25 -7.58 -15.99 -4.97
N LYS A 26 -8.67 -16.37 -5.63
CA LYS A 26 -9.29 -17.70 -5.46
C LYS A 26 -8.38 -18.87 -5.82
N ASP A 27 -7.38 -18.63 -6.68
CA ASP A 27 -6.37 -19.61 -7.09
C ASP A 27 -5.11 -19.57 -6.21
N GLU A 28 -5.18 -18.91 -5.05
CA GLU A 28 -4.09 -18.72 -4.09
C GLU A 28 -2.92 -17.86 -4.60
N SER A 29 -3.06 -17.21 -5.76
CA SER A 29 -2.11 -16.21 -6.21
C SER A 29 -2.25 -14.90 -5.42
N LEU A 30 -1.14 -14.19 -5.22
CA LEU A 30 -1.15 -12.84 -4.65
C LEU A 30 -1.24 -11.83 -5.80
N LEU A 31 -2.28 -11.01 -5.80
CA LEU A 31 -2.39 -9.84 -6.68
C LEU A 31 -2.00 -8.60 -5.90
N ILE A 32 -1.10 -7.80 -6.45
CA ILE A 32 -0.76 -6.46 -6.00
C ILE A 32 -1.18 -5.49 -7.10
N SER A 33 -2.03 -4.52 -6.77
CA SER A 33 -2.44 -3.44 -7.68
C SER A 33 -1.83 -2.13 -7.25
N VAL A 34 -1.20 -1.43 -8.20
CA VAL A 34 -0.58 -0.13 -7.98
C VAL A 34 -1.22 0.91 -8.88
N SER A 35 -1.58 2.05 -8.32
CA SER A 35 -2.17 3.14 -9.09
C SER A 35 -1.15 3.72 -10.07
N LYS A 36 -1.58 4.00 -11.30
CA LYS A 36 -0.73 4.53 -12.36
C LYS A 36 -0.20 5.91 -11.97
N MET A 37 1.12 6.09 -12.04
CA MET A 37 1.77 7.36 -11.72
C MET A 37 2.58 7.88 -12.91
N SER A 38 3.02 9.14 -12.82
CA SER A 38 3.89 9.75 -13.83
C SER A 38 5.32 9.21 -13.84
N ASP A 39 5.75 8.60 -12.73
CA ASP A 39 7.09 8.03 -12.56
C ASP A 39 6.98 6.55 -12.16
N SER A 40 7.50 5.66 -13.01
CA SER A 40 7.43 4.22 -12.78
C SER A 40 8.24 3.75 -11.56
N ARG A 41 9.18 4.58 -11.07
CA ARG A 41 9.88 4.30 -9.81
C ARG A 41 8.93 4.37 -8.63
N PHE A 42 7.96 5.28 -8.65
CA PHE A 42 6.97 5.40 -7.57
C PHE A 42 6.08 4.16 -7.53
N GLU A 43 5.62 3.72 -8.71
CA GLU A 43 4.83 2.49 -8.84
C GLU A 43 5.60 1.27 -8.30
N PHE A 44 6.91 1.19 -8.59
CA PHE A 44 7.78 0.13 -8.11
C PHE A 44 7.98 0.17 -6.59
N LEU A 45 8.08 1.36 -5.99
CA LEU A 45 8.20 1.52 -4.53
C LEU A 45 6.94 1.02 -3.82
N ILE A 46 5.77 1.43 -4.30
CA ILE A 46 4.47 0.95 -3.79
C ILE A 46 4.40 -0.59 -3.92
N ALA A 47 4.74 -1.13 -5.09
CA ALA A 47 4.72 -2.58 -5.30
C ALA A 47 5.63 -3.35 -4.31
N ILE A 48 6.80 -2.80 -3.98
CA ILE A 48 7.69 -3.37 -2.96
C ILE A 48 7.07 -3.28 -1.57
N HIS A 49 6.46 -2.13 -1.23
CA HIS A 49 5.78 -1.95 0.04
C HIS A 49 4.71 -3.02 0.23
N GLU A 50 3.78 -3.13 -0.71
CA GLU A 50 2.69 -4.13 -0.66
C GLU A 50 3.22 -5.57 -0.60
N LEU A 51 4.28 -5.88 -1.36
CA LEU A 51 4.86 -7.21 -1.37
C LEU A 51 5.48 -7.58 -0.01
N VAL A 52 6.23 -6.66 0.60
CA VAL A 52 6.89 -6.91 1.89
C VAL A 52 5.85 -6.99 3.01
N GLU A 53 4.89 -6.07 3.04
CA GLU A 53 3.83 -6.05 4.05
C GLU A 53 2.98 -7.31 3.98
N SER A 54 2.44 -7.64 2.80
CA SER A 54 1.60 -8.82 2.60
C SER A 54 2.31 -10.12 2.98
N TYR A 55 3.60 -10.26 2.64
CA TYR A 55 4.37 -11.44 3.00
C TYR A 55 4.58 -11.55 4.52
N LEU A 56 4.82 -10.44 5.21
CA LEU A 56 4.98 -10.44 6.66
C LEU A 56 3.65 -10.70 7.38
N CYS A 57 2.55 -10.16 6.88
CA CYS A 57 1.20 -10.42 7.37
C CYS A 57 0.84 -11.90 7.27
N ASP A 58 1.06 -12.52 6.10
CA ASP A 58 0.87 -13.95 5.84
C ASP A 58 1.67 -14.80 6.83
N MET A 59 2.99 -14.52 6.97
CA MET A 59 3.88 -15.24 7.89
C MET A 59 3.49 -15.12 9.37
N ARG A 60 2.77 -14.06 9.76
CA ARG A 60 2.35 -13.79 11.13
C ARG A 60 0.88 -14.13 11.39
N GLY A 61 0.17 -14.65 10.38
CA GLY A 61 -1.24 -15.03 10.50
C GLY A 61 -2.18 -13.84 10.65
N ILE A 62 -1.79 -12.65 10.16
CA ILE A 62 -2.66 -11.48 10.12
C ILE A 62 -3.56 -11.64 8.90
N THR A 63 -4.88 -11.74 9.13
CA THR A 63 -5.84 -12.05 8.07
C THR A 63 -6.19 -10.81 7.26
N GLU A 64 -6.37 -10.97 5.94
CA GLU A 64 -6.85 -9.88 5.07
C GLU A 64 -8.16 -9.29 5.59
N SER A 65 -9.06 -10.12 6.13
CA SER A 65 -10.32 -9.65 6.73
C SER A 65 -10.13 -8.74 7.95
N SER A 66 -9.04 -8.91 8.70
CA SER A 66 -8.72 -8.05 9.84
C SER A 66 -8.14 -6.71 9.40
N ILE A 67 -7.38 -6.72 8.30
CA ILE A 67 -6.78 -5.56 7.64
C ILE A 67 -7.89 -4.75 6.96
N ASP A 68 -8.66 -5.37 6.04
CA ASP A 68 -9.80 -4.76 5.34
C ASP A 68 -10.75 -4.07 6.33
N ARG A 69 -11.09 -4.74 7.45
CA ARG A 69 -11.97 -4.17 8.46
C ARG A 69 -11.37 -2.95 9.17
N PHE A 70 -10.07 -2.96 9.43
CA PHE A 70 -9.39 -1.83 10.05
C PHE A 70 -9.29 -0.67 9.06
N ASP A 71 -8.86 -0.93 7.83
CA ASP A 71 -8.64 0.09 6.80
C ASP A 71 -9.94 0.79 6.44
N PHE A 72 -11.04 0.05 6.21
CA PHE A 72 -12.35 0.68 5.95
C PHE A 72 -12.83 1.52 7.13
N ALA A 73 -12.64 1.06 8.37
CA ALA A 73 -12.99 1.85 9.55
C ALA A 73 -12.08 3.07 9.72
N TYR A 74 -10.81 2.99 9.34
CA TYR A 74 -9.88 4.12 9.35
C TYR A 74 -10.32 5.18 8.34
N GLU A 75 -10.62 4.77 7.11
CA GLU A 75 -11.09 5.68 6.05
C GLU A 75 -12.43 6.34 6.41
N ASP A 76 -13.39 5.58 6.94
CA ASP A 76 -14.69 6.11 7.39
C ASP A 76 -14.55 7.17 8.51
N ASN A 77 -13.47 7.12 9.29
CA ASN A 77 -13.18 8.05 10.39
C ASN A 77 -12.02 9.02 10.07
N ARG A 78 -11.52 9.02 8.83
CA ARG A 78 -10.39 9.86 8.43
C ARG A 78 -10.74 11.32 8.64
N THR A 79 -9.80 12.05 9.25
CA THR A 79 -9.98 13.50 9.45
C THR A 79 -9.91 14.20 8.10
N GLU A 80 -10.89 15.06 7.82
CA GLU A 80 -10.92 15.85 6.58
C GLU A 80 -9.61 16.62 6.38
N GLY A 81 -8.97 16.43 5.23
CA GLY A 81 -7.68 17.05 4.89
C GLY A 81 -6.44 16.27 5.35
N ASP A 82 -6.59 15.12 6.01
CA ASP A 82 -5.48 14.20 6.25
C ASP A 82 -5.25 13.31 5.02
N LEU A 83 -4.28 13.72 4.20
CA LEU A 83 -3.99 13.12 2.89
C LEU A 83 -2.69 12.30 2.89
N LEU A 84 -1.99 12.25 4.02
CA LEU A 84 -0.65 11.66 4.10
C LEU A 84 -0.59 10.47 5.04
N SER A 85 -1.49 10.38 6.02
CA SER A 85 -1.55 9.20 6.88
C SER A 85 -2.09 7.99 6.13
N GLN A 86 -1.48 6.84 6.39
CA GLN A 86 -1.97 5.54 5.94
C GLN A 86 -2.52 4.76 7.14
N PRO A 87 -3.52 3.88 6.98
CA PRO A 87 -4.06 3.13 8.12
C PRO A 87 -2.98 2.34 8.87
N GLY A 88 -1.99 1.79 8.17
CA GLY A 88 -0.83 1.09 8.73
C GLY A 88 0.15 1.96 9.53
N ASP A 89 0.00 3.29 9.54
CA ASP A 89 0.72 4.19 10.44
C ASP A 89 0.10 4.29 11.83
N ASP A 90 -1.17 3.88 12.01
CA ASP A 90 -1.80 3.84 13.32
C ASP A 90 -1.23 2.66 14.13
N PRO A 91 -0.68 2.89 15.34
CA PRO A 91 -0.21 1.82 16.23
C PRO A 91 -1.26 0.77 16.60
N GLN A 92 -2.54 1.04 16.40
CA GLN A 92 -3.65 0.11 16.60
C GLN A 92 -3.95 -0.78 15.39
N ALA A 93 -3.38 -0.47 14.22
CA ALA A 93 -3.51 -1.31 13.05
C ALA A 93 -2.96 -2.71 13.34
N PRO A 94 -3.68 -3.80 13.00
CA PRO A 94 -3.22 -5.15 13.29
C PRO A 94 -1.93 -5.51 12.55
N TYR A 95 -1.59 -4.76 11.50
CA TYR A 95 -0.42 -4.89 10.65
C TYR A 95 0.58 -3.73 10.80
N TYR A 96 0.47 -2.92 11.86
CA TYR A 96 1.35 -1.76 12.11
C TYR A 96 2.83 -2.12 12.02
N ARG A 97 3.24 -3.26 12.60
CA ARG A 97 4.67 -3.65 12.63
C ARG A 97 5.20 -4.04 11.25
N GLU A 98 4.34 -4.62 10.43
CA GLU A 98 4.57 -5.09 9.07
C GLU A 98 4.67 -3.87 8.15
N HIS A 99 3.71 -2.95 8.25
CA HIS A 99 3.68 -1.68 7.54
C HIS A 99 4.96 -0.87 7.80
N GLN A 100 5.27 -0.60 9.07
CA GLN A 100 6.46 0.17 9.43
C GLN A 100 7.78 -0.48 9.02
N PHE A 101 7.79 -1.80 8.79
CA PHE A 101 8.96 -2.48 8.21
C PHE A 101 9.00 -2.32 6.70
N ALA A 102 7.87 -2.53 6.02
CA ALA A 102 7.73 -2.32 4.58
C ALA A 102 8.12 -0.89 4.18
N SER A 103 7.65 0.14 4.88
CA SER A 103 8.00 1.54 4.62
C SER A 103 9.49 1.82 4.81
N LYS A 104 10.20 1.09 5.69
CA LYS A 104 11.66 1.22 5.82
C LYS A 104 12.38 0.66 4.59
N ILE A 105 11.94 -0.49 4.09
CA ILE A 105 12.49 -1.09 2.86
C ILE A 105 12.20 -0.20 1.67
N GLU A 106 10.98 0.31 1.57
CA GLU A 106 10.56 1.27 0.55
C GLU A 106 11.44 2.53 0.57
N ARG A 107 11.68 3.14 1.73
CA ARG A 107 12.57 4.31 1.87
C ARG A 107 14.02 4.01 1.48
N LEU A 108 14.53 2.82 1.82
CA LEU A 108 15.86 2.39 1.38
C LEU A 108 15.94 2.25 -0.15
N MET A 109 14.91 1.66 -0.76
CA MET A 109 14.83 1.52 -2.21
C MET A 109 14.65 2.86 -2.91
N ALA A 110 13.85 3.77 -2.35
CA ALA A 110 13.67 5.13 -2.87
C ALA A 110 15.01 5.87 -2.93
N LYS A 111 15.80 5.74 -1.86
CA LYS A 111 17.16 6.31 -1.80
C LYS A 111 18.06 5.71 -2.89
N GLU A 112 18.05 4.39 -3.07
CA GLU A 112 18.85 3.72 -4.11
C GLU A 112 18.45 4.17 -5.53
N LEU A 113 17.16 4.38 -5.76
CA LEU A 113 16.61 4.82 -7.05
C LEU A 113 16.69 6.34 -7.29
N ASN A 114 17.33 7.09 -6.38
CA ASN A 114 17.38 8.55 -6.38
C ASN A 114 15.98 9.19 -6.53
N VAL A 115 15.03 8.68 -5.75
CA VAL A 115 13.67 9.23 -5.62
C VAL A 115 13.65 10.21 -4.44
N ASP A 116 13.20 11.43 -4.70
CA ASP A 116 12.91 12.39 -3.63
C ASP A 116 11.63 11.96 -2.90
N TRP A 117 11.76 11.72 -1.59
CA TRP A 117 10.66 11.22 -0.77
C TRP A 117 9.50 12.21 -0.65
N SER A 118 9.78 13.52 -0.63
CA SER A 118 8.72 14.55 -0.56
C SER A 118 7.90 14.55 -1.84
N VAL A 119 8.58 14.49 -2.99
CA VAL A 119 7.92 14.45 -4.30
C VAL A 119 7.09 13.17 -4.46
N TYR A 120 7.62 12.04 -3.99
CA TYR A 120 6.91 10.77 -3.97
C TYR A 120 5.63 10.85 -3.12
N ASN A 121 5.75 11.32 -1.87
CA ASN A 121 4.61 11.46 -0.97
C ASN A 121 3.52 12.40 -1.53
N GLU A 122 3.91 13.53 -2.12
CA GLU A 122 2.97 14.44 -2.79
C GLU A 122 2.26 13.79 -3.98
N ALA A 123 2.96 12.94 -4.72
CA ALA A 123 2.36 12.21 -5.83
C ALA A 123 1.34 11.18 -5.35
N CYS A 124 1.62 10.48 -4.25
CA CYS A 124 0.66 9.56 -3.62
C CYS A 124 -0.57 10.31 -3.12
N ALA A 125 -0.38 11.40 -2.36
CA ALA A 125 -1.45 12.20 -1.79
C ALA A 125 -2.40 12.79 -2.85
N LYS A 126 -1.91 13.10 -4.06
CA LYS A 126 -2.74 13.64 -5.16
C LYS A 126 -3.70 12.62 -5.75
N LEU A 127 -3.37 11.32 -5.66
CA LEU A 127 -4.25 10.25 -6.14
C LEU A 127 -5.34 9.94 -5.13
N THR A 128 -5.04 10.07 -3.83
CA THR A 128 -6.00 9.87 -2.73
C THR A 128 -6.80 11.13 -2.38
N GLN A 129 -6.94 12.07 -3.32
CA GLN A 129 -7.64 13.35 -3.15
C GLN A 129 -8.94 13.44 -3.96
N ASN A 130 -9.20 12.47 -4.85
CA ASN A 130 -10.26 12.58 -5.87
C ASN A 130 -11.43 11.60 -5.67
N SER A 131 -11.55 11.01 -4.48
CA SER A 131 -12.60 10.04 -4.13
C SER A 131 -13.72 10.67 -3.30
#